data_AF-A0A3N0FVH0-F1
#
_entry.id   AF-A0A3N0FVH0-F1
#
_cell.length_a   1.000
_cell.length_b   1.000
_cell.length_c   1.000
_cell.angle_alpha   90.00
_cell.angle_beta   90.00
_cell.angle_gamma   90.00
#
_symmetry.space_group_name_H-M   'P 1'
#
loop_
_entity.id
_entity.type
_entity.pdbx_description
1 polymer ?
#
loop_
_entity_poly.entity_id
_entity_poly.type
_entity_poly.pdbx_seq_one_letter_code
_entity_poly.pdbx_strand_id
1 'polypeptide(L)'
;MHKIVEVDVIGDFSLRLTYEDGLVCDINLYQYASSPVFSNASLFIKFGLLPDGALEWSPDIKISASELRKKGEYVSHTLAVRENNFADVISRAFYDAVIENRPEILQAALKIAVAKHGNSTVAKEAGAKSRTSLYKSLNKNTHVSLATVVSLAHTVLQLEEK
;
A
#
# COMPACT_ATOMS: atom_id res chain seq x y z
N MET A 1 -8.05 -19.18 8.06
CA MET A 1 -9.43 -18.87 7.64
C MET A 1 -9.35 -17.49 7.02
N HIS A 2 -9.06 -17.38 5.73
CA HIS A 2 -8.63 -16.11 5.15
C HIS A 2 -9.79 -15.10 5.14
N LYS A 3 -9.77 -14.17 6.08
CA LYS A 3 -10.78 -13.13 6.24
C LYS A 3 -10.45 -11.92 5.37
N ILE A 4 -11.45 -11.34 4.70
CA ILE A 4 -11.31 -10.03 4.05
C ILE A 4 -11.33 -8.97 5.14
N VAL A 5 -10.34 -8.08 5.13
CA VAL A 5 -10.20 -6.98 6.10
C VAL A 5 -10.49 -5.62 5.48
N GLU A 6 -10.36 -5.50 4.16
CA GLU A 6 -10.55 -4.26 3.41
C GLU A 6 -11.00 -4.57 1.98
N VAL A 7 -11.81 -3.66 1.43
CA VAL A 7 -12.41 -3.76 0.09
C VAL A 7 -12.41 -2.39 -0.57
N ASP A 8 -11.81 -2.28 -1.74
CA ASP A 8 -11.88 -1.08 -2.58
C ASP A 8 -12.71 -1.34 -3.83
N VAL A 9 -13.49 -0.34 -4.25
CA VAL A 9 -14.19 -0.34 -5.54
C VAL A 9 -13.26 0.23 -6.60
N ILE A 10 -12.86 -0.59 -7.56
CA ILE A 10 -11.89 -0.23 -8.62
C ILE A 10 -12.52 -0.19 -10.02
N GLY A 11 -13.82 -0.49 -10.14
CA GLY A 11 -14.59 -0.42 -11.38
C GLY A 11 -16.06 -0.79 -11.15
N ASP A 12 -16.87 -0.73 -12.21
CA ASP A 12 -18.33 -0.90 -12.14
C ASP A 12 -18.80 -2.20 -11.47
N PHE A 13 -18.03 -3.28 -11.65
CA PHE A 13 -18.27 -4.59 -11.04
C PHE A 13 -16.98 -5.17 -10.45
N SER A 14 -15.99 -4.33 -10.23
CA SER A 14 -14.63 -4.73 -9.89
C SER A 14 -14.26 -4.27 -8.49
N LEU A 15 -13.79 -5.20 -7.68
CA LEU A 15 -13.33 -4.97 -6.32
C LEU A 15 -11.88 -5.37 -6.17
N ARG A 16 -11.14 -4.64 -5.34
CA ARG A 16 -9.87 -5.08 -4.78
C ARG A 16 -10.11 -5.54 -3.35
N LEU A 17 -9.68 -6.76 -3.04
CA LEU A 17 -9.88 -7.41 -1.74
C LEU A 17 -8.53 -7.56 -1.05
N THR A 18 -8.43 -7.04 0.18
CA THR A 18 -7.29 -7.26 1.06
C THR A 18 -7.65 -8.27 2.14
N TYR A 19 -6.83 -9.31 2.29
CA TYR A 19 -7.01 -10.37 3.27
C TYR A 19 -6.14 -10.14 4.51
N GLU A 20 -6.53 -10.74 5.64
CA GLU A 20 -5.78 -10.69 6.90
C GLU A 20 -4.31 -11.17 6.80
N ASP A 21 -4.03 -12.04 5.83
CA ASP A 21 -2.68 -12.57 5.58
C ASP A 21 -1.84 -11.66 4.66
N GLY A 22 -2.37 -10.49 4.30
CA GLY A 22 -1.75 -9.52 3.41
C GLY A 22 -1.93 -9.85 1.94
N LEU A 23 -2.65 -10.92 1.58
CA LEU A 23 -2.97 -11.18 0.18
C LEU A 23 -3.90 -10.10 -0.36
N VAL A 24 -3.63 -9.64 -1.58
CA VAL A 24 -4.51 -8.76 -2.33
C VAL A 24 -4.90 -9.43 -3.63
N CYS A 25 -6.17 -9.37 -3.99
CA CYS A 25 -6.64 -9.78 -5.31
C CYS A 25 -7.68 -8.81 -5.86
N ASP A 26 -7.71 -8.71 -7.18
CA ASP A 26 -8.76 -7.99 -7.88
C ASP A 26 -9.77 -9.02 -8.38
N ILE A 27 -11.04 -8.71 -8.26
CA ILE A 27 -12.12 -9.56 -8.72
C ILE A 27 -13.10 -8.76 -9.53
N ASN A 28 -13.52 -9.31 -10.67
CA ASN A 28 -14.65 -8.81 -11.43
C ASN A 28 -15.84 -9.74 -11.20
N LEU A 29 -16.93 -9.19 -10.67
CA LEU A 29 -18.16 -9.90 -10.36
C LEU A 29 -19.29 -9.62 -11.37
N TYR A 30 -18.96 -9.07 -12.54
CA TYR A 30 -19.95 -8.89 -13.61
C TYR A 30 -20.56 -10.25 -14.00
N GLN A 31 -21.89 -10.32 -13.97
CA GLN A 31 -22.66 -11.54 -14.24
C GLN A 31 -22.25 -12.75 -13.38
N TYR A 32 -21.72 -12.50 -12.18
CA TYR A 32 -21.31 -13.56 -11.25
C TYR A 32 -22.43 -14.56 -10.95
N ALA A 33 -23.64 -14.05 -10.75
CA ALA A 33 -24.86 -14.81 -10.56
C ALA A 33 -26.03 -14.09 -11.25
N SER A 34 -27.17 -14.75 -11.37
CA SER A 34 -28.39 -14.22 -12.01
C SER A 34 -29.06 -13.04 -11.29
N SER A 35 -28.40 -12.48 -10.25
CA SER A 35 -28.92 -11.35 -9.49
C SER A 35 -28.63 -10.02 -10.18
N PRO A 36 -29.58 -9.05 -10.16
CA PRO A 36 -29.38 -7.72 -10.72
C PRO A 36 -28.19 -6.95 -10.13
N VAL A 37 -27.73 -7.30 -8.92
CA VAL A 37 -26.57 -6.65 -8.29
C VAL A 37 -25.28 -6.84 -9.09
N PHE A 38 -25.18 -7.92 -9.87
CA PHE A 38 -24.00 -8.24 -10.69
C PHE A 38 -24.09 -7.71 -12.12
N SER A 39 -25.14 -6.94 -12.43
CA SER A 39 -25.34 -6.32 -13.76
C SER A 39 -25.74 -4.85 -13.68
N ASN A 40 -25.95 -4.30 -12.47
CA ASN A 40 -26.25 -2.89 -12.23
C ASN A 40 -25.26 -2.31 -11.22
N ALA A 41 -24.36 -1.44 -11.68
CA ALA A 41 -23.29 -0.86 -10.86
C ALA A 41 -23.82 -0.10 -9.62
N SER A 42 -24.97 0.57 -9.74
CA SER A 42 -25.59 1.30 -8.62
C SER A 42 -26.13 0.38 -7.52
N LEU A 43 -26.46 -0.86 -7.85
CA LEU A 43 -26.79 -1.89 -6.86
C LEU A 43 -25.52 -2.61 -6.37
N PHE A 44 -24.55 -2.81 -7.25
CA PHE A 44 -23.28 -3.46 -6.95
C PHE A 44 -22.49 -2.74 -5.85
N ILE A 45 -22.44 -1.40 -5.85
CA ILE A 45 -21.68 -0.67 -4.81
C ILE A 45 -22.30 -0.75 -3.41
N LYS A 46 -23.52 -1.29 -3.26
CA LYS A 46 -24.26 -1.37 -2.00
C LYS A 46 -23.99 -2.67 -1.26
N PHE A 47 -22.72 -3.03 -1.10
CA PHE A 47 -22.31 -4.21 -0.34
C PHE A 47 -21.90 -3.86 1.09
N GLY A 48 -21.96 -4.85 1.97
CA GLY A 48 -21.41 -4.81 3.32
C GLY A 48 -20.29 -5.84 3.48
N LEU A 49 -19.24 -5.45 4.21
CA LEU A 49 -18.24 -6.37 4.73
C LEU A 49 -18.70 -6.89 6.10
N LEU A 50 -18.98 -8.19 6.19
CA LEU A 50 -19.45 -8.82 7.42
C LEU A 50 -18.29 -9.12 8.39
N PRO A 51 -18.56 -9.32 9.70
CA PRO A 51 -17.53 -9.63 10.70
C PRO A 51 -16.73 -10.92 10.43
N ASP A 52 -17.28 -11.85 9.66
CA ASP A 52 -16.63 -13.09 9.22
C ASP A 52 -15.79 -12.91 7.95
N GLY A 53 -15.75 -11.70 7.39
CA GLY A 53 -15.02 -11.35 6.17
C GLY A 53 -15.75 -11.69 4.88
N ALA A 54 -17.02 -12.10 4.93
CA ALA A 54 -17.83 -12.28 3.74
C ALA A 54 -18.34 -10.94 3.21
N LEU A 55 -18.63 -10.89 1.91
CA LEU A 55 -19.32 -9.76 1.30
C LEU A 55 -20.79 -10.09 1.11
N GLU A 56 -21.65 -9.14 1.45
CA GLU A 56 -23.10 -9.28 1.37
C GLU A 56 -23.71 -8.15 0.51
N TRP A 57 -24.61 -8.50 -0.42
CA TRP A 57 -25.36 -7.58 -1.27
C TRP A 57 -26.85 -7.80 -1.08
N SER A 58 -27.52 -6.92 -0.32
CA SER A 58 -28.86 -7.24 0.19
C SER A 58 -28.80 -8.49 1.10
N PRO A 59 -29.75 -8.69 2.02
CA PRO A 59 -29.63 -9.75 3.04
C PRO A 59 -29.58 -11.20 2.48
N ASP A 60 -29.83 -11.38 1.19
CA ASP A 60 -29.98 -12.70 0.56
C ASP A 60 -28.76 -13.14 -0.28
N ILE A 61 -27.79 -12.26 -0.55
CA ILE A 61 -26.65 -12.56 -1.41
C ILE A 61 -25.36 -12.41 -0.62
N LYS A 62 -24.85 -13.53 -0.15
CA LYS A 62 -23.60 -13.59 0.62
C LYS A 62 -22.57 -14.40 -0.14
N ILE A 63 -21.39 -13.83 -0.35
CA ILE A 63 -20.24 -14.51 -0.95
C ILE A 63 -19.13 -14.61 0.09
N SER A 64 -18.64 -15.82 0.33
CA SER A 64 -17.61 -16.06 1.32
C SER A 64 -16.23 -15.54 0.86
N ALA A 65 -15.40 -15.14 1.81
CA ALA A 65 -14.02 -14.72 1.54
C ALA A 65 -13.20 -15.77 0.77
N SER A 66 -13.44 -17.05 1.06
CA SER A 66 -12.75 -18.18 0.41
C SER A 66 -13.18 -18.39 -1.04
N GLU A 67 -14.44 -18.11 -1.36
CA GLU A 67 -14.96 -18.20 -2.72
C GLU A 67 -14.45 -17.05 -3.59
N LEU A 68 -14.46 -15.83 -3.04
CA LEU A 68 -13.85 -14.66 -3.68
C LEU A 68 -12.36 -14.88 -3.92
N ARG A 69 -11.64 -15.50 -2.97
CA ARG A 69 -10.20 -15.77 -3.09
C ARG A 69 -9.86 -16.75 -4.22
N LYS A 70 -10.75 -17.69 -4.54
CA LYS A 70 -10.57 -18.66 -5.64
C LYS A 70 -10.80 -18.05 -7.01
N LYS A 71 -11.63 -17.00 -7.09
CA LYS A 71 -12.02 -16.34 -8.34
C LYS A 71 -11.26 -15.06 -8.62
N GLY A 72 -10.70 -14.42 -7.59
CA GLY A 72 -9.89 -13.23 -7.74
C GLY A 72 -8.69 -13.53 -8.62
N GLU A 73 -8.46 -12.66 -9.61
CA GLU A 73 -7.18 -12.64 -10.28
C GLU A 73 -6.19 -12.10 -9.26
N TYR A 74 -5.18 -12.93 -8.97
CA TYR A 74 -4.06 -12.45 -8.19
C TYR A 74 -3.47 -11.28 -8.94
N VAL A 75 -3.65 -10.09 -8.40
CA VAL A 75 -2.80 -8.97 -8.77
C VAL A 75 -1.44 -9.36 -8.21
N SER A 76 -0.66 -10.07 -9.01
CA SER A 76 0.77 -10.13 -8.76
C SER A 76 1.22 -8.70 -8.87
N HIS A 77 1.34 -8.03 -7.74
CA HIS A 77 2.42 -7.16 -7.33
C HIS A 77 2.31 -6.94 -5.80
N THR A 78 3.35 -7.40 -5.10
CA THR A 78 3.94 -6.69 -3.95
C THR A 78 3.12 -6.47 -2.68
N LEU A 79 2.43 -7.48 -2.12
CA LEU A 79 1.93 -7.40 -0.73
C LEU A 79 2.14 -8.66 0.14
N ALA A 80 2.75 -9.72 -0.38
CA ALA A 80 3.04 -10.94 0.37
C ALA A 80 4.48 -11.44 0.18
N VAL A 81 5.46 -10.65 0.61
CA VAL A 81 6.66 -11.21 1.24
C VAL A 81 6.92 -10.35 2.47
N ARG A 82 6.64 -10.90 3.65
CA ARG A 82 7.23 -10.44 4.92
C ARG A 82 8.72 -10.81 4.95
N GLU A 83 9.45 -10.34 3.96
CA GLU A 83 10.85 -10.03 4.07
C GLU A 83 10.89 -8.51 4.14
N ASN A 84 11.70 -7.96 5.03
CA ASN A 84 11.86 -6.54 5.23
C ASN A 84 12.54 -5.92 3.99
N ASN A 85 11.88 -5.96 2.83
CA ASN A 85 12.42 -5.42 1.60
C ASN A 85 12.24 -3.91 1.69
N PHE A 86 13.29 -3.29 2.18
CA PHE A 86 13.33 -1.92 2.60
C PHE A 86 13.01 -0.96 1.44
N ALA A 87 13.28 -1.38 0.20
CA ALA A 87 12.86 -0.68 -1.02
C ALA A 87 11.34 -0.51 -1.16
N ASP A 88 10.55 -1.51 -0.73
CA ASP A 88 9.08 -1.43 -0.79
C ASP A 88 8.54 -0.42 0.22
N VAL A 89 9.14 -0.35 1.41
CA VAL A 89 8.74 0.61 2.45
C VAL A 89 8.98 2.06 2.00
N ILE A 90 10.14 2.31 1.38
CA ILE A 90 10.47 3.64 0.84
C ILE A 90 9.60 3.99 -0.36
N SER A 91 9.35 3.04 -1.26
CA SER A 91 8.51 3.26 -2.45
C SER A 91 7.06 3.59 -2.07
N ARG A 92 6.51 2.93 -1.06
CA ARG A 92 5.17 3.25 -0.52
C ARG A 92 5.13 4.61 0.16
N ALA A 93 6.08 4.88 1.05
CA ALA A 93 6.17 6.19 1.70
C ALA A 93 6.38 7.34 0.71
N PHE A 94 7.01 7.06 -0.44
CA PHE A 94 7.17 8.00 -1.54
C PHE A 94 5.84 8.26 -2.24
N TYR A 95 5.10 7.20 -2.58
CA TYR A 95 3.79 7.30 -3.19
C TYR A 95 2.82 8.11 -2.31
N ASP A 96 2.76 7.80 -1.02
CA ASP A 96 1.92 8.50 -0.04
C ASP A 96 2.34 9.97 0.12
N ALA A 97 3.64 10.25 0.20
CA ALA A 97 4.15 11.62 0.34
C ALA A 97 3.86 12.49 -0.90
N VAL A 98 3.87 11.92 -2.11
CA VAL A 98 3.56 12.63 -3.35
C VAL A 98 2.05 12.88 -3.48
N ILE A 99 1.22 11.87 -3.19
CA ILE A 99 -0.24 12.00 -3.30
C ILE A 99 -0.79 12.93 -2.24
N GLU A 100 -0.36 12.78 -0.99
CA GLU A 100 -0.85 13.62 0.10
C GLU A 100 -0.14 14.98 0.14
N ASN A 101 0.90 15.20 -0.68
CA ASN A 101 1.81 16.35 -0.62
C ASN A 101 2.41 16.55 0.79
N ARG A 102 2.76 15.43 1.44
CA ARG A 102 3.22 15.36 2.83
C ARG A 102 4.63 14.78 2.92
N PRO A 103 5.67 15.63 2.77
CA PRO A 103 7.06 15.18 2.78
C PRO A 103 7.46 14.49 4.09
N GLU A 104 6.77 14.75 5.20
CA GLU A 104 7.01 14.13 6.50
C GLU A 104 6.79 12.60 6.53
N ILE A 105 5.95 12.07 5.64
CA ILE A 105 5.71 10.61 5.51
C ILE A 105 6.99 9.94 5.00
N LEU A 106 7.57 10.51 3.94
CA LEU A 106 8.82 10.03 3.37
C LEU A 106 10.01 10.25 4.33
N GLN A 107 10.04 11.36 5.08
CA GLN A 107 11.05 11.59 6.12
C GLN A 107 11.02 10.54 7.23
N ALA A 108 9.82 10.08 7.64
CA ALA A 108 9.67 9.06 8.67
C ALA A 108 10.19 7.69 8.19
N ALA A 109 9.87 7.32 6.94
CA ALA A 109 10.36 6.08 6.35
C ALA A 109 11.89 6.10 6.16
N LEU A 110 12.45 7.23 5.73
CA LEU A 110 13.91 7.39 5.58
C LEU A 110 14.67 7.36 6.91
N LYS A 111 14.06 7.73 8.05
CA LYS A 111 14.71 7.57 9.36
C LYS A 111 14.99 6.11 9.70
N ILE A 112 14.08 5.21 9.35
CA ILE A 112 14.23 3.77 9.56
C ILE A 112 15.40 3.26 8.69
N ALA A 113 15.53 3.79 7.47
CA ALA A 113 16.64 3.50 6.56
C ALA A 113 18.01 3.86 7.13
N VAL A 114 18.11 5.10 7.60
CA VAL A 114 19.37 5.67 8.04
C VAL A 114 19.82 5.01 9.35
N ALA A 115 18.87 4.57 10.17
CA ALA A 115 19.15 3.76 11.35
C ALA A 115 19.75 2.38 11.01
N LYS A 116 19.33 1.76 9.89
CA LYS A 116 19.82 0.45 9.42
C LYS A 116 21.24 0.52 8.82
N HIS A 117 21.52 1.51 7.97
CA HIS A 117 22.80 1.65 7.24
C HIS A 117 23.89 2.47 7.96
N GLY A 118 23.51 3.12 9.06
CA GLY A 118 24.38 4.02 9.79
C GLY A 118 24.43 5.42 9.17
N ASN A 119 24.24 6.42 10.03
CA ASN A 119 24.15 7.84 9.66
C ASN A 119 25.36 8.36 8.84
N SER A 120 26.56 7.81 9.05
CA SER A 120 27.79 8.24 8.36
C SER A 120 27.84 7.79 6.90
N THR A 121 27.34 6.59 6.60
CA THR A 121 27.35 6.00 5.26
C THR A 121 26.34 6.71 4.36
N VAL A 122 25.12 6.87 4.87
CA VAL A 122 24.03 7.53 4.13
C VAL A 122 24.34 9.00 3.88
N ALA A 123 24.95 9.72 4.84
CA ALA A 123 25.31 11.12 4.64
C ALA A 123 26.41 11.33 3.60
N LYS A 124 27.34 10.39 3.47
CA LYS A 124 28.43 10.45 2.49
C LYS A 124 27.92 10.20 1.07
N GLU A 125 27.03 9.23 0.90
CA GLU A 125 26.49 8.86 -0.42
C GLU A 125 25.40 9.84 -0.88
N ALA A 126 24.60 10.42 0.04
CA ALA A 126 23.55 11.39 -0.30
C ALA A 126 24.06 12.79 -0.67
N GLY A 127 25.39 12.98 -0.72
CA GLY A 127 26.00 14.28 -0.98
C GLY A 127 25.66 15.36 0.06
N ALA A 128 25.18 14.95 1.24
CA ALA A 128 24.78 15.88 2.29
C ALA A 128 26.02 16.58 2.85
N LYS A 129 26.02 17.93 2.80
CA LYS A 129 27.16 18.77 3.27
C LYS A 129 27.60 18.47 4.72
N SER A 130 26.73 17.88 5.55
CA SER A 130 27.08 17.41 6.90
C SER A 130 26.05 16.41 7.45
N ARG A 131 26.44 15.62 8.47
CA ARG A 131 25.55 14.76 9.28
C ARG A 131 24.36 15.54 9.85
N THR A 132 24.59 16.79 10.26
CA THR A 132 23.57 17.69 10.83
C THR A 132 22.50 18.08 9.82
N SER A 133 22.87 18.24 8.54
CA SER A 133 21.94 18.52 7.44
C SER A 133 21.01 17.33 7.17
N LEU A 134 21.51 16.10 7.33
CA LEU A 134 20.71 14.89 7.20
C LEU A 134 19.68 14.77 8.32
N TYR A 135 20.09 14.97 9.58
CA TYR A 135 19.17 14.94 10.73
C TYR A 135 18.08 15.98 10.63
N LYS A 136 18.40 17.20 10.16
CA LYS A 136 17.39 18.23 9.86
C LYS A 136 16.46 17.79 8.74
N SER A 137 17.01 17.22 7.66
CA SER A 137 16.21 16.78 6.50
C SER A 137 15.26 15.62 6.83
N LEU A 138 15.57 14.82 7.84
CA LEU A 138 14.79 13.68 8.31
C LEU A 138 13.88 14.01 9.50
N ASN A 139 13.97 15.23 10.04
CA ASN A 139 13.14 15.64 11.15
C ASN A 139 11.76 16.07 10.65
N LYS A 140 10.71 15.38 11.10
CA LYS A 140 9.30 15.68 10.81
C LYS A 140 8.89 17.12 11.15
N ASN A 141 9.61 17.75 12.08
CA ASN A 141 9.37 19.14 12.49
C ASN A 141 10.17 20.16 11.65
N THR A 142 10.94 19.70 10.65
CA THR A 142 11.68 20.57 9.73
C THR A 142 10.97 20.58 8.40
N HIS A 143 10.56 21.77 7.96
CA HIS A 143 10.04 21.95 6.60
C HIS A 143 11.16 21.74 5.60
N VAL A 144 11.03 20.67 4.82
CA VAL A 144 11.99 20.28 3.79
C VAL A 144 11.20 20.12 2.50
N SER A 145 11.75 20.62 1.39
CA SER A 145 11.07 20.49 0.11
C SER A 145 11.03 19.02 -0.31
N LEU A 146 9.92 18.60 -0.95
CA LEU A 146 9.74 17.24 -1.43
C LEU A 146 10.91 16.78 -2.31
N ALA A 147 11.43 17.65 -3.18
CA ALA A 147 12.61 17.39 -4.01
C ALA A 147 13.86 16.97 -3.20
N THR A 148 14.07 17.57 -2.03
CA THR A 148 15.18 17.21 -1.15
C THR A 148 14.97 15.83 -0.54
N VAL A 149 13.73 15.51 -0.14
CA VAL A 149 13.39 14.20 0.45
C VAL A 149 13.44 13.09 -0.60
N VAL A 150 13.02 13.37 -1.84
CA VAL A 150 13.14 12.46 -3.00
C VAL A 150 14.60 12.10 -3.28
N SER A 151 15.49 13.11 -3.31
CA SER A 151 16.92 12.88 -3.56
C SER A 151 17.56 11.98 -2.48
N LEU A 152 17.13 12.14 -1.22
CA LEU A 152 17.56 11.28 -0.12
C LEU A 152 17.03 9.84 -0.29
N ALA A 153 15.78 9.68 -0.71
CA ALA A 153 15.20 8.36 -0.97
C ALA A 153 15.93 7.60 -2.08
N HIS A 154 16.25 8.25 -3.20
CA HIS A 154 17.02 7.64 -4.28
C HIS A 154 18.39 7.14 -3.81
N THR A 155 19.11 7.94 -3.03
CA THR A 155 20.43 7.55 -2.51
C THR A 155 20.32 6.32 -1.60
N VAL A 156 19.31 6.33 -0.73
CA VAL A 156 19.08 5.25 0.22
C VAL A 156 18.69 3.95 -0.49
N LEU A 157 17.90 4.02 -1.57
CA LEU A 157 17.58 2.87 -2.42
C LEU A 157 18.82 2.31 -3.11
N GLN A 158 19.68 3.17 -3.67
CA GLN A 158 20.95 2.75 -4.29
C GLN A 158 21.90 2.04 -3.31
N LEU A 159 21.81 2.32 -2.02
CA LEU A 159 22.60 1.65 -1.00
C LEU A 159 22.10 0.25 -0.66
N GLU A 160 20.82 -0.04 -0.90
CA GLU A 160 20.24 -1.37 -0.66
C GLU A 160 20.39 -2.30 -1.88
N GLU A 161 20.63 -1.74 -3.06
CA GLU A 161 20.93 -2.50 -4.28
C GLU A 161 22.41 -2.92 -4.41
N LYS A 162 23.30 -2.46 -3.50
CA LYS A 162 24.72 -2.82 -3.42
C LYS A 162 24.95 -4.00 -2.48
#